data_AF-A0A6F8TC86-F1
#
_entry.id   AF-A0A6F8TC86-F1
#
_cell.length_a   1.000
_cell.length_b   1.000
_cell.length_c   1.000
_cell.angle_alpha   90.00
_cell.angle_beta   90.00
_cell.angle_gamma   90.00
#
_symmetry.space_group_name_H-M   'P 1'
#
loop_
_entity.id
_entity.type
_entity.pdbx_description
1 polymer ?
#
loop_
_entity_poly.entity_id
_entity_poly.type
_entity_poly.pdbx_seq_one_letter_code
_entity_poly.pdbx_strand_id
1 'polypeptide(L)'
;MNSNFTRIIPIYSFPCIEIWFLLHFECTTRPFNSQGKKSIGEVIKDYFQSTYAPDYTETNKNVIESLVPDYERAIYNSIRLCNQQSKVNSINPITNMHALITLLKIFLKDLRIMYMKMSINLSFKKIFNIWK
;
A
#
# COMPACT_ATOMS: atom_id res chain seq x y z
N MET A 1 -28.34 -25.99 0.34
CA MET A 1 -27.84 -24.81 1.08
C MET A 1 -26.70 -24.21 0.28
N ASN A 2 -26.92 -23.08 -0.41
CA ASN A 2 -25.83 -22.35 -1.06
C ASN A 2 -25.26 -21.37 -0.04
N SER A 3 -24.23 -21.76 0.69
CA SER A 3 -23.44 -20.78 1.45
C SER A 3 -22.58 -20.01 0.45
N ASN A 4 -22.94 -18.75 0.20
CA ASN A 4 -22.05 -17.81 -0.45
C ASN A 4 -20.82 -17.66 0.45
N PHE A 5 -19.72 -18.31 0.09
CA PHE A 5 -18.47 -18.20 0.84
C PHE A 5 -17.85 -16.83 0.61
N THR A 6 -17.71 -16.05 1.68
CA THR A 6 -16.96 -14.79 1.67
C THR A 6 -15.47 -15.10 1.78
N ARG A 7 -14.68 -14.73 0.76
CA ARG A 7 -13.22 -14.83 0.81
C ARG A 7 -12.65 -13.62 1.56
N ILE A 8 -11.94 -13.88 2.67
CA ILE A 8 -11.20 -12.86 3.43
C ILE A 8 -9.72 -12.97 3.07
N ILE A 9 -9.10 -11.86 2.67
CA ILE A 9 -7.67 -11.78 2.37
C ILE A 9 -7.02 -10.85 3.39
N PRO A 10 -6.17 -11.35 4.30
CA PRO A 10 -5.55 -10.50 5.32
C PRO A 10 -4.51 -9.59 4.70
N ILE A 11 -4.53 -8.32 5.09
CA ILE A 11 -3.45 -7.37 4.81
C ILE A 11 -2.67 -7.19 6.12
N TYR A 12 -1.37 -7.48 6.09
CA TYR A 12 -0.52 -7.47 7.26
C TYR A 12 0.88 -6.98 6.93
N SER A 13 1.52 -6.45 7.96
CA SER A 13 2.95 -6.10 7.95
C SER A 13 3.55 -6.68 9.21
N PHE A 14 4.66 -7.39 9.08
CA PHE A 14 5.45 -7.83 10.22
C PHE A 14 6.81 -7.12 10.20
N PRO A 15 7.20 -6.50 11.32
CA PRO A 15 6.48 -6.48 12.60
C PRO A 15 5.43 -5.36 12.75
N CYS A 16 5.44 -4.33 11.89
CA CYS A 16 4.53 -3.19 11.99
C CYS A 16 4.35 -2.47 10.63
N ILE A 17 3.44 -1.51 10.57
CA ILE A 17 3.09 -0.78 9.35
C ILE A 17 4.25 0.09 8.82
N GLU A 18 5.18 0.49 9.68
CA GLU A 18 6.37 1.27 9.30
C GLU A 18 7.25 0.53 8.28
N ILE A 19 7.15 -0.80 8.16
CA ILE A 19 7.79 -1.54 7.06
C ILE A 19 7.26 -1.05 5.71
N TRP A 20 5.95 -0.80 5.58
CA TRP A 20 5.40 -0.25 4.35
C TRP A 20 5.95 1.16 4.05
N PHE A 21 6.09 2.01 5.07
CA PHE A 21 6.64 3.35 4.89
C PHE A 21 8.13 3.31 4.52
N LEU A 22 8.90 2.44 5.16
CA LEU A 22 10.32 2.23 4.83
C LEU A 22 10.52 1.82 3.36
N LEU A 23 9.61 1.03 2.81
CA LEU A 23 9.67 0.57 1.41
C LEU A 23 9.50 1.68 0.38
N HIS A 24 9.08 2.90 0.76
CA HIS A 24 9.14 4.06 -0.12
C HIS A 24 10.58 4.50 -0.40
N PHE A 25 11.52 4.15 0.48
CA PHE A 25 12.92 4.57 0.40
C PHE A 25 13.86 3.40 0.12
N GLU A 26 13.67 2.24 0.74
CA GLU A 26 14.58 1.11 0.56
C GLU A 26 13.90 -0.26 0.66
N CYS A 27 14.44 -1.24 -0.05
CA CYS A 27 14.07 -2.64 0.13
C CYS A 27 15.08 -3.30 1.08
N THR A 28 14.64 -3.72 2.27
CA THR A 28 15.51 -4.33 3.27
C THR A 28 14.99 -5.70 3.72
N THR A 29 15.88 -6.69 3.74
CA THR A 29 15.64 -8.01 4.32
C THR A 29 16.31 -8.17 5.68
N ARG A 30 16.87 -7.08 6.24
CA ARG A 30 17.54 -7.12 7.55
C ARG A 30 16.50 -7.48 8.61
N PRO A 31 16.69 -8.56 9.39
CA PRO A 31 15.76 -8.90 10.45
C PRO A 31 15.80 -7.83 11.55
N PHE A 32 14.64 -7.48 12.08
CA PHE A 32 14.50 -6.58 13.21
C PHE A 32 14.31 -7.37 14.50
N ASN A 33 14.79 -6.84 15.62
CA ASN A 33 14.59 -7.42 16.94
C ASN A 33 14.25 -6.32 17.93
N SER A 34 13.59 -6.66 19.05
CA SER A 34 13.48 -5.74 20.19
C SER A 34 14.87 -5.37 20.70
N GLN A 35 14.99 -4.17 21.26
CA GLN A 35 16.26 -3.66 21.78
C GLN A 35 16.04 -2.99 23.14
N GLY A 36 16.63 -3.56 24.19
CA GLY A 36 16.43 -3.08 25.55
C GLY A 36 14.95 -3.09 25.94
N LYS A 37 14.39 -1.91 26.26
CA LYS A 37 12.97 -1.75 26.60
C LYS A 37 12.06 -1.48 25.40
N LYS A 38 12.62 -1.33 24.20
CA LYS A 38 11.85 -1.03 22.98
C LYS A 38 11.36 -2.30 22.32
N SER A 39 10.07 -2.33 22.00
CA SER A 39 9.47 -3.33 21.13
C SER A 39 10.12 -3.30 19.75
N ILE A 40 9.98 -4.40 19.00
CA ILE A 40 10.47 -4.49 17.63
C ILE A 40 9.86 -3.42 16.71
N GLY A 41 8.60 -3.03 16.96
CA GLY A 41 7.92 -1.96 16.21
C GLY A 41 8.52 -0.58 16.51
N GLU A 42 8.79 -0.28 17.79
CA GLU A 42 9.47 0.95 18.19
C GLU A 42 10.87 1.06 17.57
N VAL A 43 11.62 -0.05 17.48
CA VAL A 43 12.94 -0.07 16.83
C VAL A 43 12.85 0.33 15.35
N ILE A 44 11.83 -0.15 14.63
CA ILE A 44 11.64 0.22 13.21
C ILE A 44 11.16 1.66 13.09
N LYS A 45 10.27 2.09 13.97
CA LYS A 45 9.81 3.48 14.01
C LYS A 45 10.96 4.44 14.24
N ASP A 46 11.84 4.15 15.20
CA ASP A 46 13.05 4.93 15.47
C ASP A 46 13.98 4.95 14.25
N TYR A 47 14.17 3.81 13.60
CA TYR A 47 14.99 3.71 12.39
C TYR A 47 14.41 4.57 11.26
N PHE A 48 13.10 4.50 11.04
CA PHE A 48 12.41 5.30 10.04
C PHE A 48 12.50 6.81 10.34
N GLN A 49 12.28 7.20 11.60
CA GLN A 49 12.39 8.58 12.05
C GLN A 49 13.82 9.13 11.87
N SER A 50 14.82 8.40 12.37
CA SER A 50 16.21 8.84 12.32
C SER A 50 16.80 8.88 10.91
N THR A 51 16.25 8.11 9.96
CA THR A 51 16.84 7.97 8.61
C THR A 51 16.08 8.75 7.54
N TYR A 52 14.75 8.79 7.60
CA TYR A 52 13.92 9.27 6.48
C TYR A 52 12.91 10.35 6.87
N ALA A 53 12.31 10.27 8.05
CA ALA A 53 11.21 11.14 8.43
C ALA A 53 11.24 11.51 9.92
N PRO A 54 12.10 12.47 10.34
CA PRO A 54 12.29 12.84 11.75
C PRO A 54 11.01 13.18 12.50
N ASP A 55 10.06 13.83 11.81
CA ASP A 55 8.79 14.27 12.40
C ASP A 55 7.68 13.22 12.28
N TYR A 56 7.98 12.00 11.83
CA TYR A 56 6.98 10.95 11.66
C TYR A 56 6.33 10.59 12.99
N THR A 57 5.00 10.66 13.01
CA THR A 57 4.15 9.94 13.95
C THR A 57 3.01 9.32 13.16
N GLU A 58 2.34 8.32 13.72
CA GLU A 58 1.19 7.64 13.10
C GLU A 58 0.04 8.61 12.81
N THR A 59 0.01 9.76 13.49
CA THR A 59 -1.01 10.80 13.35
C THR A 59 -0.53 12.02 12.56
N ASN A 60 0.75 12.08 12.19
CA ASN A 60 1.30 13.18 11.39
C ASN A 60 0.92 13.02 9.92
N LYS A 61 -0.23 13.58 9.56
CA LYS A 61 -0.78 13.52 8.19
C LYS A 61 0.18 14.09 7.15
N ASN A 62 0.88 15.18 7.45
CA ASN A 62 1.76 15.83 6.48
C ASN A 62 2.91 14.91 6.05
N VAL A 63 3.47 14.16 7.00
CA VAL A 63 4.53 13.17 6.70
C VAL A 63 3.96 11.98 5.93
N ILE A 64 2.76 11.50 6.25
CA ILE A 64 2.15 10.38 5.52
C ILE A 64 1.77 10.79 4.09
N GLU A 65 1.22 11.99 3.92
CA GLU A 65 0.85 12.54 2.61
C GLU A 65 2.08 12.77 1.71
N SER A 66 3.24 13.11 2.28
CA SER A 66 4.47 13.28 1.49
C SER A 66 5.01 11.95 0.93
N LEU A 67 4.60 10.79 1.48
CA LEU A 67 4.95 9.48 0.94
C LEU A 67 4.09 9.10 -0.28
N VAL A 68 2.91 9.72 -0.43
CA VAL A 68 1.93 9.34 -1.47
C VAL A 68 2.51 9.39 -2.88
N PRO A 69 3.28 10.40 -3.32
CA PRO A 69 3.77 10.44 -4.70
C PRO A 69 4.63 9.22 -5.12
N ASP A 70 5.36 8.62 -4.18
CA ASP A 70 6.34 7.55 -4.44
C ASP A 70 5.81 6.14 -4.12
N TYR A 71 4.51 5.97 -3.98
CA TYR A 71 3.91 4.69 -3.59
C TYR A 71 4.20 3.54 -4.57
N GLU A 72 4.48 3.83 -5.85
CA GLU A 72 4.84 2.80 -6.83
C GLU A 72 6.18 2.12 -6.49
N ARG A 73 7.12 2.89 -5.94
CA ARG A 73 8.39 2.36 -5.42
C ARG A 73 8.14 1.43 -4.23
N ALA A 74 7.23 1.80 -3.34
CA ALA A 74 6.83 0.95 -2.23
C ALA A 74 6.17 -0.36 -2.68
N ILE A 75 5.33 -0.33 -3.72
CA ILE A 75 4.79 -1.54 -4.35
C ILE A 75 5.93 -2.44 -4.85
N TYR A 76 6.83 -1.88 -5.64
CA TYR A 76 7.97 -2.63 -6.21
C TYR A 76 8.82 -3.27 -5.11
N ASN A 77 9.21 -2.48 -4.10
CA ASN A 77 10.04 -2.94 -2.99
C ASN A 77 9.31 -3.98 -2.13
N SER A 78 8.00 -3.83 -1.91
CA SER A 78 7.21 -4.81 -1.16
C SER A 78 7.11 -6.17 -1.86
N ILE A 79 6.89 -6.18 -3.17
CA ILE A 79 6.90 -7.43 -3.97
C ILE A 79 8.30 -8.07 -3.90
N ARG A 80 9.35 -7.26 -4.08
CA ARG A 80 10.73 -7.73 -4.00
C ARG A 80 11.05 -8.31 -2.62
N LEU A 81 10.64 -7.65 -1.53
CA LEU A 81 10.82 -8.12 -0.17
C LEU A 81 10.16 -9.47 0.05
N CYS A 82 8.88 -9.63 -0.32
CA CYS A 82 8.17 -10.90 -0.19
C CYS A 82 8.87 -12.02 -0.96
N ASN A 83 9.36 -11.75 -2.18
CA ASN A 83 10.08 -12.72 -2.99
C ASN A 83 11.45 -13.10 -2.40
N GLN A 84 12.13 -12.18 -1.73
CA GLN A 84 13.41 -12.47 -1.08
C GLN A 84 13.21 -13.27 0.20
N GLN A 85 12.20 -12.90 1.00
CA GLN A 85 11.92 -13.54 2.29
C GLN A 85 11.33 -14.94 2.13
N SER A 86 10.50 -15.17 1.10
CA SER A 86 9.96 -16.50 0.80
C SER A 86 11.06 -17.51 0.45
N LYS A 87 12.13 -17.09 -0.23
CA LYS A 87 13.29 -17.94 -0.57
C LYS A 87 14.04 -18.44 0.66
N VAL A 88 13.95 -17.72 1.78
CA VAL A 88 14.64 -18.05 3.03
C VAL A 88 13.68 -18.41 4.16
N ASN A 89 12.39 -18.61 3.85
CA ASN A 89 11.33 -18.92 4.82
C ASN A 89 11.27 -17.96 6.01
N SER A 90 11.48 -16.67 5.77
CA SER A 90 11.40 -15.61 6.80
C SER A 90 10.16 -14.74 6.58
N ILE A 91 9.69 -14.12 7.66
CA ILE A 91 8.66 -13.08 7.63
C ILE A 91 9.14 -11.76 8.24
N ASN A 92 10.42 -11.68 8.63
CA ASN A 92 10.99 -10.52 9.34
C ASN A 92 12.04 -9.81 8.49
N PRO A 93 11.72 -8.63 7.90
CA PRO A 93 10.40 -8.02 7.78
C PRO A 93 9.59 -8.56 6.58
N ILE A 94 8.26 -8.38 6.60
CA ILE A 94 7.39 -8.62 5.44
C ILE A 94 6.18 -7.69 5.45
N THR A 95 5.62 -7.41 4.29
CA THR A 95 4.29 -6.77 4.18
C THR A 95 3.64 -7.13 2.85
N ASN A 96 2.33 -7.34 2.86
CA ASN A 96 1.55 -7.54 1.64
C ASN A 96 0.69 -6.32 1.26
N MET A 97 1.02 -5.13 1.78
CA MET A 97 0.33 -3.87 1.44
C MET A 97 0.27 -3.58 -0.07
N HIS A 98 1.27 -4.03 -0.84
CA HIS A 98 1.22 -3.94 -2.30
C HIS A 98 -0.04 -4.58 -2.92
N ALA A 99 -0.57 -5.64 -2.33
CA ALA A 99 -1.80 -6.29 -2.79
C ALA A 99 -3.00 -5.37 -2.62
N LEU A 100 -3.13 -4.71 -1.46
CA LEU A 100 -4.19 -3.75 -1.20
C LEU A 100 -4.12 -2.55 -2.15
N ILE A 101 -2.95 -1.93 -2.28
CA ILE A 101 -2.79 -0.75 -3.13
C ILE A 101 -3.04 -1.11 -4.60
N THR A 102 -2.55 -2.25 -5.07
CA THR A 102 -2.81 -2.72 -6.44
C THR A 102 -4.30 -2.94 -6.68
N LEU A 103 -5.00 -3.54 -5.72
CA LEU A 103 -6.44 -3.73 -5.79
C LEU A 103 -7.19 -2.39 -5.91
N LEU A 104 -6.85 -1.41 -5.05
CA LEU A 104 -7.45 -0.08 -5.08
C LEU A 104 -7.17 0.65 -6.40
N LYS A 105 -5.96 0.54 -6.97
CA LYS A 105 -5.64 1.12 -8.29
C LYS A 105 -6.52 0.56 -9.40
N ILE A 106 -6.72 -0.77 -9.41
CA ILE A 106 -7.57 -1.44 -10.40
C ILE A 106 -9.00 -0.92 -10.28
N PHE A 107 -9.56 -0.94 -9.07
CA PHE A 107 -10.93 -0.44 -8.83
C PHE A 107 -11.11 1.02 -9.24
N LEU A 108 -10.18 1.92 -8.86
CA LEU A 108 -10.27 3.34 -9.21
C LEU A 108 -10.13 3.57 -10.72
N LYS A 109 -9.28 2.80 -11.40
CA LYS A 109 -9.16 2.85 -12.86
C LYS A 109 -10.46 2.45 -13.54
N ASP A 110 -11.10 1.37 -13.07
CA ASP A 110 -12.36 0.88 -13.62
C ASP A 110 -13.50 1.87 -13.41
N LEU A 111 -13.59 2.47 -12.22
CA LEU A 111 -14.54 3.56 -11.93
C LEU A 111 -14.32 4.73 -12.89
N ARG A 112 -13.07 5.18 -13.07
CA ARG A 112 -12.76 6.28 -13.99
C ARG A 112 -13.20 5.98 -15.42
N ILE A 113 -12.96 4.76 -15.90
CA ILE A 113 -13.37 4.32 -17.25
C ILE A 113 -14.90 4.30 -17.36
N MET A 114 -15.59 3.79 -16.33
CA MET A 114 -17.05 3.76 -16.27
C MET A 114 -17.64 5.18 -16.36
N TYR A 115 -17.15 6.12 -15.55
CA TYR A 115 -17.62 7.51 -15.59
C TYR A 115 -17.34 8.18 -16.94
N MET A 116 -16.15 7.97 -17.54
CA MET A 116 -15.85 8.50 -18.87
C MET A 116 -16.82 7.96 -19.95
N LYS A 117 -17.12 6.65 -19.94
CA LYS A 117 -18.09 6.05 -20.86
C LYS A 117 -19.52 6.59 -20.66
N MET A 118 -19.93 6.85 -19.41
CA MET A 118 -21.23 7.46 -19.11
C MET A 118 -21.31 8.90 -19.61
N SER A 119 -20.29 9.72 -19.36
CA SER A 119 -20.23 11.12 -19.83
C SER A 119 -20.26 11.21 -21.36
N ILE A 120 -19.55 10.33 -22.06
CA ILE A 120 -19.57 10.27 -23.53
C ILE A 120 -20.97 9.90 -24.04
N ASN A 121 -21.59 8.87 -23.48
CA ASN A 121 -22.96 8.47 -23.86
C ASN A 121 -24.00 9.57 -23.63
N LEU A 122 -23.89 10.31 -22.52
CA LEU A 122 -24.76 11.45 -22.24
C LEU A 122 -24.56 12.59 -23.25
N SER A 123 -23.31 12.91 -23.61
CA SER A 123 -23.00 13.89 -24.66
C SER A 123 -23.56 13.48 -26.02
N PHE A 124 -23.42 12.22 -26.43
CA PHE A 124 -24.02 11.71 -27.67
C PHE A 124 -25.55 11.80 -27.66
N LYS A 125 -26.21 11.36 -26.57
CA LYS A 125 -27.67 11.48 -26.45
C LYS A 125 -28.14 12.94 -26.51
N LYS A 126 -27.39 13.87 -25.92
CA LYS A 126 -27.69 15.30 -25.97
C LYS A 126 -27.56 15.87 -27.37
N ILE A 127 -26.50 15.50 -28.11
CA ILE A 127 -26.31 15.89 -29.51
C ILE A 127 -27.46 15.36 -30.37
N PHE A 128 -27.79 14.06 -30.29
CA PHE A 128 -28.86 13.48 -31.10
C PHE A 128 -30.26 14.06 -30.80
N ASN A 129 -30.53 14.51 -29.58
CA ASN A 129 -31.79 15.18 -29.23
C ASN A 129 -31.86 16.64 -29.72
N ILE A 130 -30.75 17.26 -30.12
CA ILE A 130 -30.72 18.62 -30.72
C ILE A 130 -31.04 18.56 -32.23
N TRP A 131 -30.93 17.40 -32.86
CA TRP A 131 -31.20 17.18 -34.29
C TRP A 131 -32.54 16.49 -34.58
N LYS A 132 -33.49 16.53 -33.63
CA LYS A 132 -34.90 16.12 -33.80
C LYS A 132 -35.80 17.32 -33.69
#